data_AF-A0A8T6NV65-F1
#
_entry.id   AF-A0A8T6NV65-F1
#
_cell.length_a   1.000
_cell.length_b   1.000
_cell.length_c   1.000
_cell.angle_alpha   90.00
_cell.angle_beta   90.00
_cell.angle_gamma   90.00
#
_symmetry.space_group_name_H-M   'P 1'
#
loop_
_entity.id
_entity.type
_entity.pdbx_description
1 polymer ?
#
loop_
_entity_poly.entity_id
_entity_poly.type
_entity_poly.pdbx_seq_one_letter_code
_entity_poly.pdbx_strand_id
1 'polypeptide(L)'
;MSKRPSPVLLLLGVCAAAFGALAALGITTMQITVEARPVEPPLSVTVRSEDPVITSAIIALAAVGGVASAGLFVRIFILPIFEMIRLSRIIMRRTRERGDQHQALSKRLQAYDDTLEEEIARNTAILDSIADGVVVRDRTGRVILTNPAAYALLDTDGEFDTSMLGVYRPNQDPSRRKRRLQIGERTISLSAAPVRAGDGEIIGEVLVLRDITDEAIAERTKNNFLNQIGHELRTPLTAIQGFSETLAVGWDKLAKESRERAVKGIYEQTRLLAQIINELIELTAIRSSPGGLRRARIDLHTLIEKTL
;
A
#
# COMPACT_ATOMS: atom_id res chain seq x y z
N MET A 1 -7.95 2.88 56.91
CA MET A 1 -7.74 3.50 58.23
C MET A 1 -7.57 2.39 59.26
N SER A 2 -6.34 2.15 59.71
CA SER A 2 -6.00 1.30 60.86
C SER A 2 -4.81 1.99 61.52
N LYS A 3 -5.08 2.73 62.61
CA LYS A 3 -4.04 3.46 63.35
C LYS A 3 -3.22 2.42 64.10
N ARG A 4 -1.98 2.18 63.65
CA ARG A 4 -0.98 1.47 64.45
C ARG A 4 -0.82 2.21 65.78
N PRO A 5 -0.84 1.51 66.93
CA PRO A 5 -0.69 2.16 68.23
C PRO A 5 0.69 2.85 68.31
N SER A 6 0.72 4.02 68.95
CA SER A 6 1.95 4.77 69.17
C SER A 6 2.96 3.92 69.96
N PRO A 7 4.28 4.03 69.67
CA PRO A 7 5.31 3.25 70.36
C PRO A 7 5.31 3.45 71.89
N VAL A 8 4.79 4.60 72.36
CA VAL A 8 4.59 4.91 73.78
C VAL A 8 3.54 4.01 74.43
N LEU A 9 2.45 3.67 73.72
CA LEU A 9 1.41 2.78 74.23
C LEU A 9 1.87 1.31 74.29
N LEU A 10 2.73 0.89 73.36
CA LEU A 10 3.35 -0.43 73.37
C LEU A 10 4.35 -0.58 74.51
N LEU A 11 5.15 0.45 74.80
CA LEU A 11 6.03 0.49 75.97
C LEU A 11 5.24 0.45 77.29
N LEU A 12 4.16 1.23 77.39
CA LEU A 12 3.24 1.21 78.54
C LEU A 12 2.59 -0.18 78.74
N GLY A 13 2.23 -0.87 77.66
CA GLY A 13 1.69 -2.24 77.72
C GLY A 13 2.71 -3.26 78.22
N VAL A 14 3.98 -3.15 77.82
CA VAL A 14 5.07 -4.03 78.29
C VAL A 14 5.41 -3.74 79.76
N CYS A 15 5.42 -2.47 80.18
CA CYS A 15 5.59 -2.09 81.59
C CYS A 15 4.42 -2.58 82.48
N ALA A 16 3.18 -2.52 82.00
CA ALA A 16 2.03 -3.04 82.72
C ALA A 16 2.04 -4.57 82.86
N ALA A 17 2.51 -5.29 81.83
CA ALA A 17 2.69 -6.74 81.89
C ALA A 17 3.79 -7.17 82.89
N ALA A 18 4.88 -6.40 82.98
CA ALA A 18 5.91 -6.60 84.00
C ALA A 18 5.38 -6.35 85.42
N PHE A 19 4.48 -5.38 85.59
CA PHE A 19 3.81 -5.08 86.86
C PHE A 19 2.91 -6.25 87.33
N GLY A 20 2.19 -6.90 86.40
CA GLY A 20 1.36 -8.06 86.70
C GLY A 20 2.17 -9.30 87.14
N ALA A 21 3.35 -9.50 86.55
CA ALA A 21 4.23 -10.63 86.91
C ALA A 21 4.88 -10.47 88.30
N LEU A 22 5.20 -9.23 88.71
CA LEU A 22 5.75 -8.92 90.04
C LEU A 22 4.70 -9.03 91.16
N ALA A 23 3.44 -8.71 90.88
CA ALA A 23 2.34 -8.87 91.84
C ALA A 23 2.01 -10.34 92.15
N ALA A 24 2.25 -11.26 91.20
CA ALA A 24 2.01 -12.70 91.38
C ALA A 24 3.03 -13.38 92.32
N LEU A 25 4.16 -12.73 92.63
CA LEU A 25 5.22 -13.24 93.52
C LEU A 25 5.02 -12.87 95.00
N GLY A 26 3.89 -12.25 95.38
CA GLY A 26 3.52 -12.04 96.79
C GLY A 26 4.30 -10.95 97.53
N ILE A 27 4.95 -10.02 96.83
CA ILE A 27 5.76 -8.95 97.42
C ILE A 27 4.85 -7.72 97.66
N THR A 28 4.28 -7.59 98.86
CA THR A 28 3.23 -6.59 99.17
C THR A 28 3.71 -5.25 99.73
N THR A 29 5.01 -5.04 99.96
CA THR A 29 5.53 -3.73 100.39
C THR A 29 6.83 -3.41 99.66
N MET A 30 6.72 -2.83 98.47
CA MET A 30 7.86 -2.28 97.75
C MET A 30 7.54 -0.84 97.33
N GLN A 31 8.26 0.14 97.90
CA GLN A 31 8.20 1.52 97.45
C GLN A 31 9.19 1.70 96.29
N ILE A 32 8.69 1.72 95.06
CA ILE A 32 9.50 2.05 93.88
C ILE A 32 9.44 3.57 93.69
N THR A 33 10.50 4.27 94.05
CA THR A 33 10.62 5.72 93.78
C THR A 33 11.22 5.91 92.39
N VAL A 34 10.39 6.28 91.41
CA VAL A 34 10.86 6.64 90.06
C VAL A 34 11.16 8.14 90.03
N GLU A 35 12.42 8.52 90.25
CA GLU A 35 12.86 9.91 90.03
C GLU A 35 13.19 10.13 88.55
N ALA A 36 12.34 10.89 87.85
CA ALA A 36 12.66 11.39 86.51
C ALA A 36 13.54 12.65 86.64
N ARG A 37 14.87 12.51 86.51
CA ARG A 37 15.78 13.65 86.37
C ARG A 37 16.01 13.97 84.89
N PRO A 38 16.09 15.26 84.51
CA PRO A 38 16.43 15.67 83.15
C PRO A 38 17.95 15.57 82.95
N VAL A 39 18.47 14.37 82.71
CA VAL A 39 19.85 14.15 82.25
C VAL A 39 19.80 13.12 81.14
N GLU A 40 20.54 13.36 80.06
CA GLU A 40 20.75 12.37 78.98
C GLU A 40 21.78 11.32 79.46
N PRO A 41 21.52 10.00 79.30
CA PRO A 41 20.34 9.40 78.69
C PRO A 41 19.14 9.32 79.68
N PRO A 42 17.90 9.37 79.17
CA PRO A 42 16.73 9.56 79.99
C PRO A 42 16.36 8.25 80.68
N LEU A 43 16.13 8.32 81.99
CA LEU A 43 15.73 7.26 82.93
C LEU A 43 16.84 6.35 83.47
N SER A 44 17.30 6.67 84.68
CA SER A 44 17.91 5.71 85.61
C SER A 44 16.83 5.16 86.55
N VAL A 45 16.56 3.85 86.48
CA VAL A 45 15.67 3.17 87.45
C VAL A 45 16.52 2.61 88.57
N THR A 46 16.52 3.24 89.74
CA THR A 46 17.20 2.73 90.94
C THR A 46 16.25 1.86 91.75
N VAL A 47 16.48 0.54 91.74
CA VAL A 47 15.74 -0.44 92.55
C VAL A 47 16.49 -0.64 93.87
N ARG A 48 15.92 -0.23 95.00
CA ARG A 48 16.44 -0.55 96.35
C ARG A 48 15.64 -1.72 96.92
N SER A 49 16.33 -2.83 97.16
CA SER A 49 15.84 -3.99 97.91
C SER A 49 16.92 -4.38 98.91
N GLU A 50 16.53 -4.79 100.12
CA GLU A 50 17.46 -5.22 101.16
C GLU A 50 18.03 -6.63 100.90
N ASP A 51 17.49 -7.35 99.91
CA ASP A 51 17.90 -8.71 99.56
C ASP A 51 18.68 -8.74 98.22
N PRO A 52 19.98 -9.09 98.23
CA PRO A 52 20.83 -9.06 97.04
C PRO A 52 20.39 -10.04 95.93
N VAL A 53 19.73 -11.14 96.29
CA VAL A 53 19.26 -12.14 95.30
C VAL A 53 18.14 -11.58 94.44
N ILE A 54 17.18 -10.87 95.06
CA ILE A 54 16.01 -10.29 94.38
C ILE A 54 16.44 -9.16 93.44
N THR A 55 17.39 -8.34 93.87
CA THR A 55 17.93 -7.23 93.06
C THR A 55 18.60 -7.77 91.78
N SER A 56 19.38 -8.84 91.88
CA SER A 56 20.01 -9.49 90.71
C SER A 56 18.99 -10.12 89.75
N ALA A 57 17.92 -10.71 90.28
CA ALA A 57 16.86 -11.33 89.48
C ALA A 57 16.04 -10.30 88.67
N ILE A 58 15.77 -9.12 89.25
CA ILE A 58 15.04 -8.04 88.56
C ILE A 58 15.88 -7.44 87.42
N ILE A 59 17.18 -7.22 87.65
CA ILE A 59 18.10 -6.74 86.60
C ILE A 59 18.20 -7.76 85.46
N ALA A 60 18.33 -9.05 85.79
CA ALA A 60 18.36 -10.12 84.79
C ALA A 60 17.05 -10.20 83.99
N LEU A 61 15.89 -10.11 84.65
CA LEU A 61 14.58 -10.15 83.99
C LEU A 61 14.35 -8.90 83.12
N ALA A 62 14.77 -7.72 83.57
CA ALA A 62 14.71 -6.49 82.80
C ALA A 62 15.64 -6.55 81.56
N ALA A 63 16.83 -7.12 81.70
CA ALA A 63 17.76 -7.34 80.58
C ALA A 63 17.20 -8.34 79.55
N VAL A 64 16.65 -9.47 80.00
CA VAL A 64 16.03 -10.48 79.13
C VAL A 64 14.77 -9.94 78.45
N GLY A 65 13.92 -9.19 79.17
CA GLY A 65 12.74 -8.53 78.64
C GLY A 65 13.09 -7.45 77.61
N GLY A 66 14.16 -6.69 77.83
CA GLY A 66 14.70 -5.71 76.88
C GLY A 66 15.19 -6.37 75.59
N VAL A 67 15.91 -7.49 75.70
CA VAL A 67 16.38 -8.27 74.53
C VAL A 67 15.22 -8.93 73.78
N ALA A 68 14.24 -9.48 74.49
CA ALA A 68 13.05 -10.11 73.89
C ALA A 68 12.14 -9.08 73.19
N SER A 69 11.92 -7.91 73.81
CA SER A 69 11.15 -6.81 73.21
C SER A 69 11.87 -6.18 72.02
N ALA A 70 13.21 -6.06 72.06
CA ALA A 70 14.02 -5.65 70.90
C ALA A 70 13.92 -6.67 69.75
N GLY A 71 13.99 -7.97 70.04
CA GLY A 71 13.82 -9.03 69.03
C GLY A 71 12.42 -9.02 68.40
N LEU A 72 11.38 -8.83 69.20
CA LEU A 72 9.99 -8.70 68.73
C LEU A 72 9.82 -7.43 67.87
N PHE A 73 10.44 -6.31 68.27
CA PHE A 73 10.41 -5.07 67.51
C PHE A 73 11.08 -5.21 66.13
N VAL A 74 12.26 -5.85 66.08
CA VAL A 74 12.95 -6.13 64.80
C VAL A 74 12.09 -7.02 63.90
N ARG A 75 11.42 -8.03 64.46
CA ARG A 75 10.60 -8.97 63.70
C ARG A 75 9.26 -8.39 63.24
N ILE A 76 8.61 -7.56 64.03
CA ILE A 76 7.31 -6.95 63.70
C ILE A 76 7.47 -5.70 62.81
N PHE A 77 8.54 -4.92 62.98
CA PHE A 77 8.68 -3.63 62.29
C PHE A 77 9.83 -3.60 61.27
N ILE A 78 11.04 -3.98 61.66
CA ILE A 78 12.23 -3.80 60.80
C ILE A 78 12.22 -4.78 59.62
N LEU A 79 12.05 -6.09 59.88
CA LEU A 79 12.03 -7.14 58.86
C LEU A 79 10.99 -6.90 57.75
N PRO A 80 9.70 -6.58 58.04
CA PRO A 80 8.73 -6.31 57.00
C PRO A 80 9.00 -5.02 56.21
N ILE A 81 9.64 -4.01 56.82
CA ILE A 81 10.07 -2.80 56.08
C ILE A 81 11.14 -3.17 55.04
N PHE A 82 12.11 -4.00 55.41
CA PHE A 82 13.14 -4.47 54.46
C PHE A 82 12.54 -5.33 53.34
N GLU A 83 11.62 -6.25 53.64
CA GLU A 83 10.89 -7.02 52.63
C GLU A 83 10.06 -6.11 51.71
N MET A 84 9.41 -5.08 52.26
CA MET A 84 8.64 -4.13 51.46
C MET A 84 9.52 -3.30 50.51
N ILE A 85 10.71 -2.88 50.96
CA ILE A 85 11.70 -2.20 50.09
C ILE A 85 12.17 -3.15 48.99
N ARG A 86 12.40 -4.44 49.32
CA ARG A 86 12.80 -5.46 48.35
C ARG A 86 11.72 -5.69 47.29
N LEU A 87 10.45 -5.86 47.71
CA LEU A 87 9.29 -6.02 46.84
C LEU A 87 9.06 -4.77 45.98
N SER A 88 9.19 -3.57 46.55
CA SER A 88 9.05 -2.31 45.82
C SER A 88 10.03 -2.20 44.66
N ARG A 89 11.31 -2.58 44.87
CA ARG A 89 12.31 -2.61 43.79
C ARG A 89 11.94 -3.60 42.68
N ILE A 90 11.43 -4.78 43.03
CA ILE A 90 11.02 -5.80 42.05
C ILE A 90 9.83 -5.30 41.22
N ILE A 91 8.84 -4.69 41.86
CA ILE A 91 7.67 -4.12 41.19
C ILE A 91 8.09 -2.98 40.27
N MET A 92 8.91 -2.04 40.75
CA MET A 92 9.44 -0.93 39.92
C MET A 92 10.20 -1.45 38.70
N ARG A 93 10.99 -2.52 38.86
CA ARG A 93 11.72 -3.12 37.75
C ARG A 93 10.76 -3.69 36.70
N ARG A 94 9.73 -4.44 37.13
CA ARG A 94 8.70 -4.99 36.23
C ARG A 94 7.82 -3.93 35.57
N THR A 95 7.45 -2.85 36.27
CA THR A 95 6.68 -1.76 35.67
C THR A 95 7.51 -0.97 34.67
N ARG A 96 8.81 -0.78 34.94
CA ARG A 96 9.73 -0.15 33.99
C ARG A 96 9.97 -1.03 32.77
N GLU A 97 10.25 -2.32 32.95
CA GLU A 97 10.38 -3.29 31.84
C GLU A 97 9.11 -3.35 30.97
N ARG A 98 7.92 -3.34 31.58
CA ARG A 98 6.65 -3.26 30.83
C ARG A 98 6.51 -1.92 30.09
N GLY A 99 6.88 -0.81 30.73
CA GLY A 99 6.88 0.51 30.10
C GLY A 99 7.80 0.57 28.89
N ASP A 100 9.01 0.05 29.03
CA ASP A 100 10.01 -0.03 27.96
C ASP A 100 9.54 -0.95 26.82
N GLN A 101 8.93 -2.10 27.14
CA GLN A 101 8.33 -3.00 26.15
C GLN A 101 7.17 -2.35 25.39
N HIS A 102 6.26 -1.67 26.10
CA HIS A 102 5.16 -0.94 25.47
C HIS A 102 5.67 0.18 24.58
N GLN A 103 6.69 0.92 25.03
CA GLN A 103 7.31 1.98 24.23
C GLN A 103 8.01 1.41 23.00
N ALA A 104 8.72 0.29 23.12
CA ALA A 104 9.37 -0.38 22.00
C ALA A 104 8.36 -0.93 20.98
N LEU A 105 7.26 -1.53 21.44
CA LEU A 105 6.18 -2.01 20.57
C LEU A 105 5.50 -0.84 19.85
N SER A 106 5.16 0.23 20.57
CA SER A 106 4.56 1.43 19.96
C SER A 106 5.47 2.04 18.89
N LYS A 107 6.79 2.10 19.13
CA LYS A 107 7.76 2.55 18.12
C LYS A 107 7.80 1.63 16.89
N ARG A 108 7.70 0.32 17.07
CA ARG A 108 7.66 -0.64 15.96
C ARG A 108 6.37 -0.51 15.14
N LEU A 109 5.23 -0.33 15.79
CA LEU A 109 3.95 -0.11 15.10
C LEU A 109 3.99 1.16 14.28
N GLN A 110 4.48 2.25 14.87
CA GLN A 110 4.61 3.53 14.18
C GLN A 110 5.54 3.43 12.96
N ALA A 111 6.70 2.78 13.10
CA ALA A 111 7.59 2.54 11.97
C ALA A 111 6.96 1.66 10.87
N TYR A 112 6.07 0.74 11.23
CA TYR A 112 5.35 -0.12 10.28
C TYR A 112 4.28 0.68 9.51
N ASP A 113 3.52 1.54 10.21
CA ASP A 113 2.56 2.45 9.59
C ASP A 113 3.26 3.42 8.62
N ASP A 114 4.37 4.05 9.05
CA ASP A 114 5.15 4.96 8.19
C ASP A 114 5.62 4.25 6.90
N THR A 115 6.08 2.99 7.02
CA THR A 115 6.54 2.20 5.87
C THR A 115 5.39 1.86 4.93
N LEU A 116 4.23 1.48 5.47
CA LEU A 116 3.04 1.20 4.68
C LEU A 116 2.53 2.45 3.95
N GLU A 117 2.51 3.60 4.63
CA GLU A 117 2.14 4.87 4.01
C GLU A 117 3.08 5.22 2.85
N GLU A 118 4.39 4.99 3.01
CA GLU A 118 5.36 5.21 1.93
C GLU A 118 5.13 4.26 0.74
N GLU A 119 4.82 2.98 0.99
CA GLU A 119 4.47 2.03 -0.08
C GLU A 119 3.17 2.40 -0.80
N ILE A 120 2.13 2.79 -0.06
CA ILE A 120 0.85 3.23 -0.63
C ILE A 120 1.07 4.49 -1.48
N ALA A 121 1.80 5.48 -0.96
CA ALA A 121 2.11 6.71 -1.69
C ALA A 121 2.91 6.41 -2.96
N ARG A 122 3.90 5.51 -2.89
CA ARG A 122 4.69 5.09 -4.05
C ARG A 122 3.83 4.41 -5.12
N ASN A 123 2.99 3.45 -4.72
CA ASN A 123 2.12 2.75 -5.67
C ASN A 123 1.09 3.68 -6.32
N THR A 124 0.56 4.63 -5.54
CA THR A 124 -0.37 5.65 -6.05
C THR A 124 0.32 6.57 -7.05
N ALA A 125 1.52 7.07 -6.73
CA ALA A 125 2.30 7.91 -7.65
C ALA A 125 2.65 7.20 -8.96
N ILE A 126 2.97 5.89 -8.91
CA ILE A 126 3.18 5.08 -10.12
C ILE A 126 1.90 5.07 -10.96
N LEU A 127 0.75 4.75 -10.37
CA LEU A 127 -0.52 4.66 -11.09
C LEU A 127 -0.97 6.01 -11.68
N ASP A 128 -0.74 7.10 -10.97
CA ASP A 128 -1.06 8.46 -11.42
C ASP A 128 -0.16 8.94 -12.56
N SER A 129 1.08 8.43 -12.63
CA SER A 129 2.03 8.77 -13.70
C SER A 129 1.79 8.02 -15.01
N ILE A 130 1.03 6.92 -14.98
CA ILE A 130 0.76 6.11 -16.17
C ILE A 130 -0.27 6.83 -17.05
N ALA A 131 0.08 7.09 -18.30
CA ALA A 131 -0.79 7.73 -19.29
C ALA A 131 -1.91 6.78 -19.79
N ASP A 132 -1.70 5.47 -19.69
CA ASP A 132 -2.75 4.48 -19.95
C ASP A 132 -3.73 4.44 -18.77
N GLY A 133 -5.02 4.30 -19.08
CA GLY A 133 -6.05 4.10 -18.07
C GLY A 133 -5.97 2.70 -17.48
N VAL A 134 -5.92 2.59 -16.15
CA VAL A 134 -5.89 1.32 -15.43
C VAL A 134 -7.14 1.21 -14.60
N VAL A 135 -7.88 0.10 -14.73
CA VAL A 135 -9.05 -0.22 -13.93
C VAL A 135 -8.88 -1.63 -13.39
N VAL A 136 -8.97 -1.81 -12.07
CA VAL A 136 -8.90 -3.11 -11.40
C VAL A 136 -10.28 -3.45 -10.85
N ARG A 137 -10.72 -4.68 -11.07
CA ARG A 137 -12.00 -5.19 -10.55
C ARG A 137 -11.83 -6.48 -9.77
N ASP A 138 -12.73 -6.69 -8.83
CA ASP A 138 -12.84 -7.97 -8.11
C ASP A 138 -13.53 -9.06 -8.94
N ARG A 139 -13.71 -10.25 -8.36
CA ARG A 139 -14.43 -11.38 -8.98
C ARG A 139 -15.89 -11.10 -9.30
N THR A 140 -16.50 -10.10 -8.63
CA THR A 140 -17.90 -9.71 -8.83
C THR A 140 -18.06 -8.67 -9.93
N GLY A 141 -16.95 -8.15 -10.47
CA GLY A 141 -16.92 -7.09 -11.47
C GLY A 141 -16.94 -5.68 -10.88
N ARG A 142 -16.85 -5.52 -9.56
CA ARG A 142 -16.79 -4.22 -8.89
C ARG A 142 -15.41 -3.61 -9.07
N VAL A 143 -15.34 -2.34 -9.44
CA VAL A 143 -14.08 -1.59 -9.52
C VAL A 143 -13.52 -1.40 -8.11
N ILE A 144 -12.29 -1.89 -7.89
CA ILE A 144 -11.51 -1.71 -6.66
C ILE A 144 -10.57 -0.52 -6.81
N LEU A 145 -9.97 -0.34 -7.98
CA LEU A 145 -8.96 0.68 -8.22
C LEU A 145 -9.11 1.23 -9.64
N THR A 146 -8.87 2.53 -9.78
CA THR A 146 -8.77 3.20 -11.07
C THR A 146 -7.79 4.35 -10.98
N ASN A 147 -7.04 4.64 -12.04
CA ASN A 147 -6.15 5.81 -12.09
C ASN A 147 -6.82 7.01 -12.79
N PRO A 148 -6.29 8.23 -12.64
CA PRO A 148 -6.81 9.44 -13.29
C PRO A 148 -6.89 9.33 -14.83
N ALA A 149 -5.93 8.65 -15.46
CA ALA A 149 -5.93 8.46 -16.91
C ALA A 149 -7.16 7.68 -17.41
N ALA A 150 -7.65 6.70 -16.64
CA ALA A 150 -8.87 5.97 -17.00
C ALA A 150 -10.08 6.91 -17.08
N TYR A 151 -10.21 7.84 -16.13
CA TYR A 151 -11.28 8.84 -16.15
C TYR A 151 -11.20 9.76 -17.37
N ALA A 152 -10.00 10.26 -17.67
CA ALA A 152 -9.76 11.12 -18.82
C ALA A 152 -10.05 10.41 -20.16
N LEU A 153 -9.70 9.12 -20.28
CA LEU A 153 -9.93 8.34 -21.49
C LEU A 153 -11.39 7.90 -21.65
N LEU A 154 -12.10 7.67 -20.55
CA LEU A 154 -13.51 7.29 -20.55
C LEU A 154 -14.48 8.48 -20.58
N ASP A 155 -13.95 9.72 -20.52
CA ASP A 155 -14.72 10.97 -20.52
C ASP A 155 -15.76 11.01 -19.39
N THR A 156 -15.31 10.70 -18.16
CA THR A 156 -16.14 10.66 -16.96
C THR A 156 -15.41 11.23 -15.76
N ASP A 157 -16.15 11.92 -14.89
CA ASP A 157 -15.62 12.59 -13.70
C ASP A 157 -15.73 11.74 -12.42
N GLY A 158 -16.15 10.47 -12.49
CA GLY A 158 -16.11 9.61 -11.30
C GLY A 158 -16.78 8.24 -11.39
N GLU A 159 -18.03 8.16 -11.82
CA GLU A 159 -18.71 6.88 -12.05
C GLU A 159 -18.81 6.61 -13.55
N PHE A 160 -18.30 5.45 -13.98
CA PHE A 160 -18.49 4.96 -15.33
C PHE A 160 -19.18 3.61 -15.31
N ASP A 161 -20.11 3.41 -16.24
CA ASP A 161 -20.80 2.14 -16.36
C ASP A 161 -19.81 1.05 -16.75
N THR A 162 -19.51 0.19 -15.77
CA THR A 162 -18.62 -0.96 -15.95
C THR A 162 -19.06 -1.93 -17.04
N SER A 163 -20.33 -1.92 -17.46
CA SER A 163 -20.87 -2.79 -18.50
C SER A 163 -20.17 -2.62 -19.85
N MET A 164 -19.78 -1.38 -20.21
CA MET A 164 -19.16 -1.07 -21.51
C MET A 164 -17.80 -1.74 -21.68
N LEU A 165 -17.07 -1.89 -20.58
CA LEU A 165 -15.73 -2.48 -20.53
C LEU A 165 -15.77 -4.01 -20.69
N GLY A 166 -16.95 -4.62 -20.51
CA GLY A 166 -17.14 -6.07 -20.57
C GLY A 166 -16.54 -6.79 -19.37
N VAL A 167 -16.55 -8.12 -19.40
CA VAL A 167 -16.02 -9.00 -18.35
C VAL A 167 -14.94 -9.90 -18.96
N TYR A 168 -13.77 -9.97 -18.32
CA TYR A 168 -12.74 -10.92 -18.70
C TYR A 168 -13.25 -12.35 -18.59
N ARG A 169 -13.19 -13.10 -19.70
CA ARG A 169 -13.51 -14.53 -19.73
C ARG A 169 -12.24 -15.34 -20.02
N PRO A 170 -11.69 -16.09 -19.04
CA PRO A 170 -10.40 -16.77 -19.17
C PRO A 170 -10.36 -17.84 -20.28
N ASN A 171 -11.51 -18.39 -20.68
CA ASN A 171 -11.64 -19.38 -21.75
C ASN A 171 -11.93 -18.77 -23.14
N GLN A 172 -11.83 -17.45 -23.31
CA GLN A 172 -11.93 -16.85 -24.64
C GLN A 172 -10.59 -16.85 -25.35
N ASP A 173 -10.66 -16.99 -26.68
CA ASP A 173 -9.55 -16.80 -27.62
C ASP A 173 -8.70 -15.59 -27.20
N PRO A 174 -7.36 -15.71 -27.06
CA PRO A 174 -6.49 -14.60 -26.70
C PRO A 174 -6.66 -13.37 -27.60
N SER A 175 -7.09 -13.58 -28.85
CA SER A 175 -7.42 -12.52 -29.81
C SER A 175 -8.61 -11.66 -29.37
N ARG A 176 -9.54 -12.19 -28.55
CA ARG A 176 -10.69 -11.47 -27.98
C ARG A 176 -10.37 -10.74 -26.66
N ARG A 177 -9.17 -10.91 -26.09
CA ARG A 177 -8.74 -10.18 -24.87
C ARG A 177 -8.52 -8.68 -25.11
N LYS A 178 -8.37 -8.29 -26.38
CA LYS A 178 -8.28 -6.89 -26.82
C LYS A 178 -9.56 -6.47 -27.55
N ARG A 179 -10.17 -5.38 -27.10
CA ARG A 179 -11.32 -4.75 -27.74
C ARG A 179 -10.97 -3.32 -28.11
N ARG A 180 -11.56 -2.83 -29.21
CA ARG A 180 -11.53 -1.41 -29.54
C ARG A 180 -12.87 -0.79 -29.17
N LEU A 181 -12.84 0.30 -28.43
CA LEU A 181 -14.00 1.09 -28.03
C LEU A 181 -13.89 2.46 -28.71
N GLN A 182 -15.01 3.00 -29.15
CA GLN A 182 -15.09 4.38 -29.63
C GLN A 182 -15.76 5.20 -28.53
N ILE A 183 -15.04 6.19 -28.00
CA ILE A 183 -15.53 7.07 -26.94
C ILE A 183 -15.32 8.49 -27.44
N GLY A 184 -16.42 9.16 -27.82
CA GLY A 184 -16.35 10.41 -28.58
C GLY A 184 -15.51 10.25 -29.85
N GLU A 185 -14.52 11.12 -30.02
CA GLU A 185 -13.58 11.07 -31.15
C GLU A 185 -12.42 10.09 -30.95
N ARG A 186 -12.22 9.58 -29.72
CA ARG A 186 -11.11 8.70 -29.40
C ARG A 186 -11.40 7.24 -29.72
N THR A 187 -10.39 6.54 -30.23
CA THR A 187 -10.39 5.08 -30.33
C THR A 187 -9.53 4.52 -29.22
N ILE A 188 -10.16 3.82 -28.28
CA ILE A 188 -9.50 3.24 -27.11
C ILE A 188 -9.32 1.74 -27.29
N SER A 189 -8.09 1.25 -27.10
CA SER A 189 -7.80 -0.17 -26.97
C SER A 189 -7.97 -0.59 -25.52
N LEU A 190 -8.92 -1.49 -25.27
CA LEU A 190 -9.13 -2.13 -23.98
C LEU A 190 -8.48 -3.51 -23.99
N SER A 191 -7.60 -3.78 -23.03
CA SER A 191 -6.98 -5.08 -22.81
C SER A 191 -7.28 -5.57 -21.40
N ALA A 192 -7.73 -6.80 -21.24
CA ALA A 192 -8.04 -7.37 -19.91
C ALA A 192 -7.14 -8.57 -19.57
N ALA A 193 -6.65 -8.61 -18.32
CA ALA A 193 -5.85 -9.70 -17.78
C ALA A 193 -6.31 -10.07 -16.36
N PRO A 194 -6.22 -11.34 -15.95
CA PRO A 194 -6.64 -11.76 -14.62
C PRO A 194 -5.56 -11.38 -13.60
N VAL A 195 -6.00 -10.90 -12.43
CA VAL A 195 -5.13 -10.74 -11.27
C VAL A 195 -5.19 -12.03 -10.46
N ARG A 196 -4.02 -12.63 -10.20
CA ARG A 196 -3.89 -13.89 -9.45
C ARG A 196 -3.23 -13.65 -8.11
N ALA A 197 -3.71 -14.32 -7.07
CA ALA A 197 -3.05 -14.40 -5.78
C ALA A 197 -1.82 -15.34 -5.86
N GLY A 198 -1.01 -15.36 -4.80
CA GLY A 198 0.22 -16.15 -4.74
C GLY A 198 0.01 -17.68 -4.83
N ASP A 199 -1.19 -18.15 -4.53
CA ASP A 199 -1.62 -19.55 -4.69
C ASP A 199 -2.18 -19.86 -6.10
N GLY A 200 -2.22 -18.87 -6.99
CA GLY A 200 -2.72 -19.00 -8.36
C GLY A 200 -4.23 -18.75 -8.52
N GLU A 201 -4.95 -18.50 -7.42
CA GLU A 201 -6.39 -18.20 -7.44
C GLU A 201 -6.64 -16.83 -8.12
N ILE A 202 -7.59 -16.75 -9.04
CA ILE A 202 -7.92 -15.49 -9.71
C ILE A 202 -8.70 -14.61 -8.74
N ILE A 203 -8.12 -13.54 -8.23
CA ILE A 203 -8.77 -12.60 -7.29
C ILE A 203 -9.51 -11.46 -7.99
N GLY A 204 -9.29 -11.27 -9.30
CA GLY A 204 -9.95 -10.22 -10.06
C GLY A 204 -9.45 -10.10 -11.48
N GLU A 205 -9.68 -8.95 -12.09
CA GLU A 205 -9.19 -8.58 -13.41
C GLU A 205 -8.59 -7.16 -13.39
N VAL A 206 -7.57 -6.94 -14.21
CA VAL A 206 -7.04 -5.62 -14.55
C VAL A 206 -7.37 -5.33 -16.01
N LEU A 207 -7.95 -4.17 -16.25
CA LEU A 207 -8.23 -3.62 -17.56
C LEU A 207 -7.29 -2.45 -17.81
N VAL A 208 -6.67 -2.46 -18.99
CA VAL A 208 -5.78 -1.40 -19.46
C VAL A 208 -6.44 -0.76 -20.68
N LEU A 209 -6.62 0.55 -20.61
CA LEU A 209 -7.21 1.43 -21.61
C LEU A 209 -6.07 2.25 -22.21
N ARG A 210 -5.86 2.11 -23.51
CA ARG A 210 -4.85 2.89 -24.22
C ARG A 210 -5.50 3.67 -25.35
N ASP A 211 -5.22 4.96 -25.42
CA ASP A 211 -5.58 5.75 -26.59
C ASP A 211 -4.77 5.27 -27.80
N ILE A 212 -5.46 4.80 -28.83
CA ILE A 212 -4.87 4.36 -30.10
C ILE A 212 -5.47 5.13 -31.27
N THR A 213 -5.96 6.35 -31.02
CA THR A 213 -6.67 7.16 -32.03
C THR A 213 -5.80 7.41 -33.26
N ASP A 214 -4.55 7.82 -33.06
CA ASP A 214 -3.63 8.09 -34.17
C ASP A 214 -3.30 6.83 -34.96
N GLU A 215 -3.03 5.71 -34.28
CA GLU A 215 -2.80 4.41 -34.92
C GLU A 215 -4.03 3.93 -35.68
N ALA A 216 -5.23 4.11 -35.12
CA ALA A 216 -6.49 3.74 -35.76
C ALA A 216 -6.78 4.62 -36.98
N ILE A 217 -6.51 5.93 -36.92
CA ILE A 217 -6.65 6.85 -38.05
C ILE A 217 -5.65 6.48 -39.15
N ALA A 218 -4.39 6.20 -38.80
CA ALA A 218 -3.38 5.78 -39.76
C ALA A 218 -3.75 4.45 -40.43
N GLU A 219 -4.23 3.47 -39.66
CA GLU A 219 -4.71 2.18 -40.16
C GLU A 219 -5.91 2.35 -41.10
N ARG A 220 -6.92 3.14 -40.70
CA ARG A 220 -8.10 3.45 -41.53
C ARG A 220 -7.69 4.15 -42.83
N THR A 221 -6.81 5.14 -42.75
CA THR A 221 -6.32 5.89 -43.91
C THR A 221 -5.58 4.97 -44.88
N LYS A 222 -4.71 4.09 -44.36
CA LYS A 222 -4.01 3.08 -45.15
C LYS A 222 -5.01 2.15 -45.85
N ASN A 223 -5.99 1.63 -45.13
CA ASN A 223 -6.98 0.70 -45.69
C ASN A 223 -7.86 1.39 -46.75
N ASN A 224 -8.26 2.64 -46.52
CA ASN A 224 -9.01 3.44 -47.49
C ASN A 224 -8.20 3.66 -48.77
N PHE A 225 -6.92 4.01 -48.64
CA PHE A 225 -6.01 4.16 -49.77
C PHE A 225 -5.87 2.86 -50.58
N LEU A 226 -5.65 1.72 -49.90
CA LEU A 226 -5.57 0.41 -50.56
C LEU A 226 -6.86 0.04 -51.28
N ASN A 227 -8.01 0.27 -50.65
CA ASN A 227 -9.32 0.03 -51.27
C ASN A 227 -9.51 0.90 -52.51
N GLN A 228 -9.18 2.19 -52.41
CA GLN A 228 -9.29 3.13 -53.53
C GLN A 228 -8.42 2.68 -54.72
N ILE A 229 -7.16 2.35 -54.50
CA ILE A 229 -6.29 1.79 -55.55
C ILE A 229 -6.90 0.53 -56.15
N GLY A 230 -7.39 -0.37 -55.32
CA GLY A 230 -8.03 -1.60 -55.79
C GLY A 230 -9.20 -1.33 -56.74
N HIS A 231 -10.01 -0.31 -56.45
CA HIS A 231 -11.10 0.13 -57.33
C HIS A 231 -10.59 0.74 -58.64
N GLU A 232 -9.61 1.65 -58.57
CA GLU A 232 -9.03 2.33 -59.74
C GLU A 232 -8.30 1.36 -60.68
N LEU A 233 -7.70 0.27 -60.15
CA LEU A 233 -7.08 -0.76 -60.98
C LEU A 233 -8.10 -1.74 -61.58
N ARG A 234 -9.19 -2.05 -60.86
CA ARG A 234 -10.19 -3.03 -61.32
C ARG A 234 -10.93 -2.55 -62.56
N THR A 235 -11.31 -1.27 -62.61
CA THR A 235 -12.06 -0.69 -63.74
C THR A 235 -11.37 -0.86 -65.11
N PRO A 236 -10.11 -0.39 -65.31
CA PRO A 236 -9.40 -0.58 -66.57
C PRO A 236 -9.13 -2.06 -66.85
N LEU A 237 -8.83 -2.87 -65.83
CA LEU A 237 -8.63 -4.31 -65.98
C LEU A 237 -9.88 -5.02 -66.51
N THR A 238 -11.06 -4.71 -65.96
CA THR A 238 -12.34 -5.26 -66.41
C THR A 238 -12.65 -4.83 -67.85
N ALA A 239 -12.34 -3.58 -68.23
CA ALA A 239 -12.51 -3.12 -69.61
C ALA A 239 -11.57 -3.86 -70.59
N ILE A 240 -10.29 -4.03 -70.23
CA ILE A 240 -9.31 -4.80 -71.02
C ILE A 240 -9.82 -6.24 -71.21
N GLN A 241 -10.27 -6.86 -70.12
CA GLN A 241 -10.79 -8.22 -70.15
C GLN A 241 -12.03 -8.32 -71.06
N GLY A 242 -13.01 -7.42 -70.91
CA GLY A 242 -14.23 -7.43 -71.72
C GLY A 242 -13.97 -7.23 -73.22
N PHE A 243 -13.07 -6.31 -73.59
CA PHE A 243 -12.66 -6.15 -75.00
C PHE A 243 -11.91 -7.39 -75.51
N SER A 244 -11.02 -7.96 -74.70
CA SER A 244 -10.25 -9.16 -75.07
C SER A 244 -11.15 -10.38 -75.26
N GLU A 245 -12.12 -10.60 -74.37
CA GLU A 245 -13.13 -11.67 -74.47
C GLU A 245 -14.00 -11.49 -75.72
N THR A 246 -14.45 -10.26 -75.98
CA THR A 246 -15.24 -9.93 -77.18
C THR A 246 -14.47 -10.25 -78.46
N LEU A 247 -13.19 -9.89 -78.51
CA LEU A 247 -12.31 -10.19 -79.64
C LEU A 247 -12.07 -11.70 -79.76
N ALA A 248 -11.79 -12.40 -78.66
CA ALA A 248 -11.48 -13.83 -78.65
C ALA A 248 -12.67 -14.70 -79.12
N VAL A 249 -13.89 -14.38 -78.69
CA VAL A 249 -15.10 -15.15 -79.03
C VAL A 249 -15.69 -14.71 -80.38
N GLY A 250 -15.57 -13.43 -80.72
CA GLY A 250 -16.31 -12.80 -81.81
C GLY A 250 -15.50 -12.45 -83.05
N TRP A 251 -14.20 -12.75 -83.11
CA TRP A 251 -13.27 -12.20 -84.11
C TRP A 251 -13.83 -12.19 -85.55
N ASP A 252 -14.25 -13.35 -86.05
CA ASP A 252 -14.72 -13.51 -87.44
C ASP A 252 -16.11 -12.90 -87.68
N LYS A 253 -16.90 -12.73 -86.61
CA LYS A 253 -18.27 -12.19 -86.66
C LYS A 253 -18.32 -10.68 -86.49
N LEU A 254 -17.24 -10.05 -86.02
CA LEU A 254 -17.17 -8.62 -85.76
C LEU A 254 -16.74 -7.85 -87.02
N ALA A 255 -17.47 -6.75 -87.29
CA ALA A 255 -17.05 -5.76 -88.28
C ALA A 255 -15.63 -5.24 -87.95
N LYS A 256 -14.87 -4.87 -89.00
CA LYS A 256 -13.50 -4.37 -88.87
C LYS A 256 -13.41 -3.20 -87.88
N GLU A 257 -14.34 -2.25 -87.96
CA GLU A 257 -14.42 -1.08 -87.08
C GLU A 257 -14.63 -1.45 -85.61
N SER A 258 -15.41 -2.50 -85.33
CA SER A 258 -15.62 -3.00 -83.95
C SER A 258 -14.36 -3.64 -83.39
N ARG A 259 -13.59 -4.36 -84.23
CA ARG A 259 -12.30 -4.93 -83.84
C ARG A 259 -11.27 -3.85 -83.55
N GLU A 260 -11.18 -2.83 -84.41
CA GLU A 260 -10.28 -1.69 -84.22
C GLU A 260 -10.64 -0.90 -82.95
N ARG A 261 -11.93 -0.69 -82.66
CA ARG A 261 -12.36 -0.06 -81.40
C ARG A 261 -12.00 -0.88 -80.17
N ALA A 262 -12.18 -2.20 -80.20
CA ALA A 262 -11.81 -3.06 -79.08
C ALA A 262 -10.29 -3.07 -78.83
N VAL A 263 -9.47 -3.18 -79.89
CA VAL A 263 -8.00 -3.11 -79.78
C VAL A 263 -7.55 -1.75 -79.24
N LYS A 264 -8.13 -0.65 -79.75
CA LYS A 264 -7.85 0.71 -79.25
C LYS A 264 -8.24 0.85 -77.77
N GLY A 265 -9.41 0.33 -77.40
CA GLY A 265 -9.89 0.31 -76.02
C GLY A 265 -8.91 -0.43 -75.09
N ILE A 266 -8.44 -1.62 -75.48
CA ILE A 266 -7.40 -2.35 -74.72
C ILE A 266 -6.16 -1.49 -74.54
N TYR A 267 -5.63 -0.91 -75.62
CA TYR A 267 -4.42 -0.08 -75.58
C TYR A 267 -4.54 1.11 -74.63
N GLU A 268 -5.64 1.86 -74.72
CA GLU A 268 -5.89 3.03 -73.88
C GLU A 268 -5.99 2.64 -72.39
N GLN A 269 -6.71 1.56 -72.09
CA GLN A 269 -6.87 1.09 -70.71
C GLN A 269 -5.58 0.50 -70.14
N THR A 270 -4.76 -0.18 -70.94
CA THR A 270 -3.43 -0.64 -70.50
C THR A 270 -2.50 0.53 -70.18
N ARG A 271 -2.54 1.59 -70.99
CA ARG A 271 -1.75 2.81 -70.73
C ARG A 271 -2.20 3.52 -69.46
N LEU A 272 -3.52 3.64 -69.24
CA LEU A 272 -4.07 4.19 -68.00
C LEU A 272 -3.64 3.35 -66.78
N LEU A 273 -3.75 2.03 -66.86
CA LEU A 273 -3.33 1.13 -65.79
C LEU A 273 -1.84 1.30 -65.45
N ALA A 274 -0.98 1.40 -66.47
CA ALA A 274 0.45 1.65 -66.27
C ALA A 274 0.70 3.00 -65.59
N GLN A 275 -0.05 4.05 -65.94
CA GLN A 275 0.04 5.35 -65.29
C GLN A 275 -0.32 5.26 -63.79
N ILE A 276 -1.44 4.63 -63.45
CA ILE A 276 -1.87 4.45 -62.04
C ILE A 276 -0.81 3.69 -61.23
N ILE A 277 -0.21 2.65 -61.82
CA ILE A 277 0.86 1.87 -61.17
C ILE A 277 2.10 2.75 -60.92
N ASN A 278 2.50 3.57 -61.89
CA ASN A 278 3.65 4.45 -61.74
C ASN A 278 3.41 5.51 -60.64
N GLU A 279 2.23 6.13 -60.61
CA GLU A 279 1.84 7.08 -59.56
C GLU A 279 1.90 6.43 -58.16
N LEU A 280 1.49 5.16 -58.04
CA LEU A 280 1.59 4.41 -56.78
C LEU A 280 3.05 4.16 -56.35
N ILE A 281 3.92 3.79 -57.29
CA ILE A 281 5.35 3.58 -57.02
C ILE A 281 5.99 4.90 -56.54
N GLU A 282 5.69 6.03 -57.18
CA GLU A 282 6.20 7.33 -56.77
C GLU A 282 5.77 7.71 -55.34
N LEU A 283 4.49 7.51 -55.01
CA LEU A 283 3.97 7.78 -53.66
C LEU A 283 4.66 6.93 -52.57
N THR A 284 4.95 5.66 -52.85
CA THR A 284 5.66 4.78 -51.90
C THR A 284 7.16 5.09 -51.79
N ALA A 285 7.77 5.56 -52.87
CA ALA A 285 9.17 6.01 -52.89
C ALA A 285 9.37 7.29 -52.06
N ILE A 286 8.45 8.26 -52.15
CA ILE A 286 8.50 9.51 -51.36
C ILE A 286 8.49 9.22 -49.85
N ARG A 287 7.72 8.22 -49.41
CA ARG A 287 7.65 7.82 -47.98
C ARG A 287 8.90 7.09 -47.48
N SER A 288 9.71 6.52 -48.37
CA SER A 288 10.83 5.64 -48.01
C SER A 288 12.21 6.31 -48.10
N SER A 289 12.30 7.52 -48.67
CA SER A 289 13.57 8.26 -48.77
C SER A 289 13.83 9.11 -47.52
N PRO A 290 14.90 8.85 -46.75
CA PRO A 290 15.32 9.73 -45.65
C PRO A 290 15.93 11.05 -46.13
N GLY A 291 16.21 11.18 -47.43
CA GLY A 291 16.70 12.41 -48.04
C GLY A 291 15.53 13.30 -48.43
N GLY A 292 15.18 14.23 -47.55
CA GLY A 292 14.07 15.17 -47.75
C GLY A 292 14.10 15.94 -49.07
N LEU A 293 12.99 16.65 -49.34
CA LEU A 293 12.77 17.49 -50.52
C LEU A 293 14.04 18.23 -50.96
N ARG A 294 14.54 17.91 -52.15
CA ARG A 294 15.71 18.56 -52.73
C ARG A 294 15.32 19.97 -53.21
N ARG A 295 15.42 20.94 -52.31
CA ARG A 295 15.13 22.35 -52.62
C ARG A 295 16.21 22.90 -53.55
N ALA A 296 15.78 23.50 -54.66
CA ALA A 296 16.64 24.25 -55.57
C ALA A 296 15.96 25.58 -55.91
N ARG A 297 16.74 26.63 -56.19
CA ARG A 297 16.17 27.84 -56.82
C ARG A 297 15.88 27.49 -58.27
N ILE A 298 14.64 27.74 -58.70
CA ILE A 298 14.15 27.46 -60.05
C ILE A 298 13.54 28.76 -60.58
N ASP A 299 13.82 29.11 -61.82
CA ASP A 299 13.14 30.20 -62.50
C ASP A 299 11.73 29.73 -62.91
N LEU A 300 10.71 30.40 -62.36
CA LEU A 300 9.30 30.08 -62.62
C LEU A 300 8.92 30.39 -64.08
N HIS A 301 9.52 31.39 -64.72
CA HIS A 301 9.22 31.73 -66.12
C HIS A 301 9.62 30.58 -67.05
N THR A 302 10.88 30.14 -66.94
CA THR A 302 11.41 29.00 -67.71
C THR A 302 10.65 27.69 -67.46
N LEU A 303 10.13 27.48 -66.25
CA LEU A 303 9.35 26.29 -65.92
C LEU A 303 7.99 26.29 -66.62
N ILE A 304 7.28 27.41 -66.59
CA ILE A 304 5.94 27.55 -67.18
C ILE A 304 5.99 27.34 -68.70
N GLU A 305 6.98 27.93 -69.39
CA GLU A 305 7.17 27.76 -70.84
C GLU A 305 7.49 26.32 -71.28
N LYS A 306 7.99 25.47 -70.37
CA LYS A 306 8.31 24.06 -70.66
C LYS A 306 7.13 23.10 -70.50
N THR A 307 6.10 23.49 -69.76
CA THR A 307 4.94 22.64 -69.46
C THR A 307 3.69 22.96 -70.27
N LEU A 308 3.64 24.13 -70.93
CA LEU A 308 2.62 24.52 -71.90
C LEU A 308 3.05 24.12 -73.31
#